data_AF-X8K9T3-F1
#
_entry.id   AF-X8K9T3-F1
#
_cell.length_a   1.000
_cell.length_b   1.000
_cell.length_c   1.000
_cell.angle_alpha   90.00
_cell.angle_beta   90.00
_cell.angle_gamma   90.00
#
_symmetry.space_group_name_H-M   'P 1'
#
loop_
_entity.id
_entity.type
_entity.pdbx_description
1 polymer ?
#
loop_
_entity_poly.entity_id
_entity_poly.type
_entity_poly.pdbx_seq_one_letter_code
_entity_poly.pdbx_strand_id
1 'polypeptide(L)'
;MNPYLQEYITQTREYHAKDGNPSSVAALYDLADELAKSDDLEAKKVLADLYDQLGLYTSAYSLLTEILDKPDRKQLKKLSRLQEMSQSHGDRFALSRPLRKEEKKRRSKDRSYYSLCHILSIIQTL
;
A
#
# COMPACT_ATOMS: atom_id res chain seq x y z
N MET A 1 15.64 -6.37 19.77
CA MET A 1 15.04 -6.40 18.44
C MET A 1 14.02 -5.27 18.38
N ASN A 2 13.99 -4.47 17.33
CA ASN A 2 12.99 -3.40 17.19
C ASN A 2 11.59 -4.05 17.01
N PRO A 3 10.57 -3.69 17.82
CA PRO A 3 9.24 -4.31 17.74
C PRO A 3 8.61 -4.15 16.35
N TYR A 4 8.71 -2.96 15.74
CA TYR A 4 8.17 -2.68 14.41
C TYR A 4 8.80 -3.56 13.33
N LEU A 5 10.13 -3.79 13.44
CA LEU A 5 10.85 -4.66 12.51
C LEU A 5 10.43 -6.12 12.68
N GLN A 6 10.18 -6.57 13.91
CA GLN A 6 9.73 -7.92 14.19
C GLN A 6 8.34 -8.19 13.62
N GLU A 7 7.41 -7.24 13.76
CA GLU A 7 6.07 -7.32 13.17
C GLU A 7 6.15 -7.34 11.65
N TYR A 8 6.93 -6.45 11.05
CA TYR A 8 7.17 -6.43 9.61
C TYR A 8 7.69 -7.77 9.08
N ILE A 9 8.72 -8.34 9.72
CA ILE A 9 9.28 -9.65 9.31
C ILE A 9 8.22 -10.75 9.39
N THR A 10 7.39 -10.75 10.44
CA THR A 10 6.32 -11.73 10.62
C THR A 10 5.29 -11.61 9.49
N GLN A 11 4.81 -10.40 9.20
CA GLN A 11 3.82 -10.17 8.14
C GLN A 11 4.37 -10.47 6.75
N THR A 12 5.62 -10.09 6.46
CA THR A 12 6.26 -10.38 5.18
C THR A 12 6.46 -11.89 4.99
N ARG A 13 6.83 -12.63 6.04
CA ARG A 13 6.90 -14.10 5.98
C ARG A 13 5.54 -14.71 5.67
N GLU A 14 4.48 -14.25 6.32
CA GLU A 14 3.12 -14.73 6.03
C GLU A 14 2.65 -14.38 4.61
N TYR A 15 3.01 -13.20 4.12
CA TYR A 15 2.72 -12.77 2.77
C TYR A 15 3.35 -13.70 1.73
N HIS A 16 4.64 -14.02 1.89
CA HIS A 16 5.33 -14.96 1.00
C HIS A 16 4.85 -16.41 1.17
N ALA A 17 4.54 -16.85 2.39
CA ALA A 17 4.03 -18.21 2.63
C ALA A 17 2.65 -18.45 2.03
N LYS A 18 1.85 -17.40 1.85
CA LYS A 18 0.49 -17.46 1.28
C LYS A 18 0.43 -16.98 -0.18
N ASP A 19 1.57 -16.91 -0.87
CA ASP A 19 1.70 -16.49 -2.28
C ASP A 19 0.96 -15.18 -2.61
N GLY A 20 1.00 -14.20 -1.70
CA GLY A 20 0.35 -12.91 -1.92
C GLY A 20 -1.17 -12.93 -1.84
N ASN A 21 -1.76 -13.86 -1.09
CA ASN A 21 -3.20 -13.88 -0.79
C ASN A 21 -3.70 -12.49 -0.38
N PRO A 22 -4.89 -12.05 -0.85
CA PRO A 22 -5.48 -10.76 -0.47
C PRO A 22 -5.58 -10.56 1.05
N SER A 23 -5.75 -11.61 1.86
CA SER A 23 -5.75 -11.46 3.32
C SER A 23 -4.39 -11.00 3.86
N SER A 24 -3.28 -11.49 3.30
CA SER A 24 -1.94 -11.09 3.69
C SER A 24 -1.62 -9.68 3.23
N VAL A 25 -2.07 -9.32 2.02
CA VAL A 25 -1.95 -7.94 1.50
C VAL A 25 -2.71 -6.97 2.40
N ALA A 26 -3.92 -7.34 2.86
CA ALA A 26 -4.67 -6.52 3.82
C ALA A 26 -3.89 -6.29 5.11
N ALA A 27 -3.26 -7.34 5.67
CA ALA A 27 -2.45 -7.23 6.88
C ALA A 27 -1.23 -6.30 6.70
N LEU A 28 -0.57 -6.32 5.54
CA LEU A 28 0.51 -5.38 5.22
C LEU A 28 0.03 -3.92 5.18
N TYR A 29 -1.15 -3.68 4.61
CA TYR A 29 -1.76 -2.35 4.60
C TYR A 29 -2.21 -1.89 5.98
N ASP A 30 -2.76 -2.79 6.80
CA ASP A 30 -3.16 -2.46 8.17
C ASP A 30 -1.92 -2.11 9.02
N LEU A 31 -0.81 -2.85 8.88
CA LEU A 31 0.47 -2.50 9.50
C LEU A 31 1.00 -1.14 9.00
N ALA A 32 0.88 -0.85 7.70
CA ALA A 32 1.30 0.44 7.15
C ALA A 32 0.48 1.60 7.75
N ASP A 33 -0.84 1.44 7.89
CA ASP A 33 -1.73 2.44 8.51
C ASP A 33 -1.41 2.64 10.01
N GLU A 34 -0.97 1.59 10.71
CA GLU A 34 -0.54 1.68 12.11
C GLU A 34 0.80 2.42 12.25
N LEU A 35 1.78 2.06 11.42
CA LEU A 35 3.10 2.71 11.42
C LEU A 35 3.01 4.18 10.98
N ALA A 36 2.10 4.51 10.06
CA ALA A 36 1.89 5.89 9.61
C ALA A 36 1.35 6.81 10.72
N LYS A 37 0.74 6.25 11.78
CA LYS A 37 0.30 7.01 12.96
C LYS A 37 1.42 7.22 13.99
N SER A 38 2.52 6.47 13.86
CA SER A 38 3.66 6.61 14.74
C SER A 38 4.63 7.65 14.19
N ASP A 39 5.11 8.54 15.07
CA ASP A 39 6.13 9.53 14.72
C ASP A 39 7.56 9.01 14.86
N ASP A 40 7.73 7.76 15.31
CA ASP A 40 9.04 7.16 15.52
C ASP A 40 9.83 7.05 14.21
N LEU A 41 11.09 7.52 14.25
CA LEU A 41 11.99 7.48 13.09
C LEU A 41 12.21 6.06 12.56
N GLU A 42 12.25 5.09 13.48
CA GLU A 42 12.37 3.68 13.14
C GLU A 42 11.08 3.11 12.51
N ALA A 43 9.91 3.52 12.98
CA ALA A 43 8.63 3.11 12.39
C ALA A 43 8.53 3.63 10.94
N LYS A 44 8.94 4.88 10.72
CA LYS A 44 8.97 5.48 9.39
C LYS A 44 9.94 4.78 8.43
N LYS A 45 11.12 4.33 8.91
CA LYS A 45 12.02 3.48 8.10
C LYS A 45 11.35 2.18 7.67
N VAL A 46 10.69 1.48 8.61
CA VAL A 46 9.96 0.24 8.32
C VAL A 46 8.80 0.50 7.36
N LEU A 47 8.12 1.63 7.49
CA LEU A 47 7.04 2.04 6.60
C LEU A 47 7.53 2.27 5.15
N ALA A 48 8.71 2.89 4.97
CA ALA A 48 9.32 3.03 3.64
C ALA A 48 9.61 1.66 3.00
N ASP A 49 10.09 0.70 3.80
CA ASP A 49 10.34 -0.67 3.34
C ASP A 49 9.04 -1.40 2.94
N LEU A 50 7.97 -1.21 3.71
CA LEU A 50 6.63 -1.71 3.39
C LEU A 50 6.09 -1.13 2.09
N TYR A 51 6.25 0.19 1.86
CA TYR A 51 5.82 0.81 0.61
C TYR A 51 6.59 0.28 -0.61
N ASP A 52 7.89 0.02 -0.48
CA ASP A 52 8.67 -0.66 -1.54
C ASP A 52 8.11 -2.07 -1.80
N GLN A 53 7.78 -2.84 -0.75
CA GLN A 53 7.19 -4.18 -0.89
C GLN A 53 5.77 -4.15 -1.50
N LEU A 54 4.98 -3.11 -1.20
CA LEU A 54 3.64 -2.91 -1.75
C LEU A 54 3.67 -2.36 -3.19
N GLY A 55 4.82 -1.93 -3.70
CA GLY A 55 4.95 -1.32 -5.03
C GLY A 55 4.54 0.16 -5.09
N LEU A 56 4.46 0.83 -3.94
CA LEU A 56 4.14 2.25 -3.78
C LEU A 56 5.43 3.09 -3.81
N TYR A 57 6.13 3.08 -4.95
CA TYR A 57 7.47 3.65 -5.07
C TYR A 57 7.51 5.16 -4.86
N THR A 58 6.46 5.89 -5.27
CA THR A 58 6.41 7.34 -5.09
C THR A 58 6.27 7.71 -3.62
N SER A 59 5.39 7.00 -2.91
CA SER A 59 5.20 7.18 -1.47
C SER A 59 6.44 6.76 -0.67
N ALA A 60 7.07 5.64 -1.03
CA ALA A 60 8.32 5.18 -0.42
C ALA A 60 9.46 6.19 -0.59
N TYR A 61 9.61 6.75 -1.79
CA TYR A 61 10.67 7.72 -2.11
C TYR A 61 10.50 9.03 -1.32
N SER A 62 9.29 9.60 -1.28
CA SER A 62 9.01 10.82 -0.50
C SER A 62 9.36 10.62 0.97
N LEU A 63 8.83 9.54 1.55
CA LEU A 63 9.00 9.25 2.97
C LEU A 63 10.45 8.98 3.34
N LEU A 64 11.19 8.24 2.51
CA LEU A 64 12.61 8.01 2.74
C LEU A 64 13.41 9.31 2.62
N THR A 65 13.07 10.20 1.68
CA THR A 65 13.75 11.49 1.51
C THR A 65 13.56 12.39 2.74
N GLU A 66 12.37 12.38 3.35
CA GLU A 66 12.04 13.18 4.53
C GLU A 66 12.82 12.74 5.79
N ILE A 67 13.20 11.47 5.91
CA ILE A 67 13.85 10.93 7.12
C ILE A 67 15.38 10.97 7.03
N LEU A 68 15.93 11.15 5.83
CA LEU A 68 17.37 11.06 5.60
C LEU A 68 18.10 12.38 5.93
N ASP A 69 18.49 12.53 7.21
CA ASP A 69 19.40 13.61 7.62
C ASP A 69 20.88 13.30 7.33
N LYS A 70 21.32 12.07 7.63
CA LYS A 70 22.69 11.59 7.40
C LYS A 70 22.65 10.24 6.69
N PRO A 71 22.62 10.23 5.34
CA PRO A 71 22.35 9.02 4.60
C PRO A 71 23.58 8.10 4.53
N ASP A 72 23.42 6.87 5.00
CA ASP A 72 24.41 5.82 4.81
C ASP A 72 24.56 5.47 3.33
N ARG A 73 25.73 4.95 2.92
CA ARG A 73 25.95 4.46 1.54
C ARG A 73 24.88 3.45 1.09
N LYS A 74 24.34 2.65 2.01
CA LYS A 74 23.25 1.71 1.75
C LYS A 74 21.92 2.43 1.50
N GLN A 75 21.63 3.47 2.29
CA GLN A 75 20.43 4.27 2.15
C GLN A 75 20.46 5.09 0.86
N LEU A 76 21.60 5.66 0.49
CA LEU A 76 21.77 6.37 -0.79
C LEU A 76 21.47 5.47 -1.98
N LYS A 77 22.01 4.25 -2.01
CA LYS A 77 21.72 3.28 -3.07
C LYS A 77 20.22 2.93 -3.13
N LYS A 78 19.58 2.77 -1.98
CA LYS A 78 18.15 2.50 -1.90
C LYS A 78 17.34 3.69 -2.44
N LEU A 79 17.71 4.90 -2.06
CA LEU A 79 17.05 6.13 -2.50
C LEU A 79 17.16 6.32 -4.02
N SER A 80 18.35 6.13 -4.60
CA SER A 80 18.53 6.20 -6.06
C SER A 80 17.66 5.18 -6.80
N ARG A 81 17.62 3.93 -6.34
CA ARG A 81 16.74 2.89 -6.90
C ARG A 81 15.26 3.31 -6.82
N LEU A 82 14.80 3.78 -5.66
CA LEU A 82 13.41 4.22 -5.47
C LEU A 82 13.06 5.43 -6.36
N GLN A 83 14.01 6.34 -6.56
CA GLN A 83 13.84 7.48 -7.45
C GLN A 83 13.61 7.03 -8.90
N GLU A 84 14.46 6.13 -9.41
CA GLU A 84 14.33 5.57 -10.76
C GLU A 84 12.99 4.83 -10.94
N MET A 85 12.59 4.02 -9.96
CA MET A 85 11.33 3.28 -9.96
C MET A 85 10.12 4.21 -9.90
N SER A 86 10.17 5.27 -9.08
CA SER A 86 9.10 6.26 -9.01
C SER A 86 8.95 7.03 -10.33
N GLN A 87 10.04 7.33 -11.02
CA GLN A 87 9.98 8.07 -12.30
C GLN A 87 9.49 7.21 -13.46
N SER A 88 9.93 5.95 -13.52
CA SER A 88 9.57 5.02 -14.59
C SER A 88 8.17 4.43 -14.43
N HIS A 89 7.85 3.96 -13.22
CA HIS A 89 6.65 3.19 -12.93
C HIS A 89 5.66 3.94 -12.05
N GLY A 90 6.15 4.80 -11.15
CA GLY A 90 5.33 5.43 -10.11
C GLY A 90 4.62 4.37 -9.26
N ASP A 91 3.35 4.60 -8.94
CA ASP A 91 2.54 3.67 -8.15
C ASP A 91 1.67 2.73 -9.01
N ARG A 92 1.98 2.58 -10.31
CA ARG A 92 1.16 1.80 -11.26
C ARG A 92 1.14 0.30 -10.95
N PHE A 93 2.16 -0.21 -10.28
CA PHE A 93 2.29 -1.63 -9.91
C PHE A 93 1.96 -1.88 -8.44
N ALA A 94 1.39 -0.90 -7.74
CA ALA A 94 1.03 -1.05 -6.36
C ALA A 94 -0.02 -2.16 -6.18
N LEU A 95 0.19 -3.01 -5.19
CA LEU A 95 -0.76 -4.07 -4.84
C LEU A 95 -2.09 -3.43 -4.44
N SER A 96 -3.17 -3.78 -5.13
CA SER A 96 -4.48 -3.19 -4.84
C SER A 96 -4.91 -3.49 -3.41
N ARG A 97 -5.24 -2.46 -2.62
CA ARG A 97 -5.74 -2.65 -1.26
C ARG A 97 -7.04 -3.47 -1.29
N PRO A 98 -7.09 -4.64 -0.62
CA PRO A 98 -8.29 -5.44 -0.56
C PRO A 98 -9.41 -4.66 0.14
N LEU A 99 -10.54 -4.48 -0.53
CA LEU A 99 -11.70 -3.82 0.06
C LEU A 99 -12.18 -4.58 1.32
N ARG A 100 -12.46 -3.83 2.40
CA ARG A 100 -13.13 -4.39 3.58
C ARG A 100 -14.51 -4.93 3.20
N LYS A 101 -14.99 -5.93 3.94
CA LYS A 101 -16.27 -6.62 3.65
C LYS A 101 -17.45 -5.64 3.52
N GLU A 102 -17.47 -4.60 4.35
CA GLU A 102 -18.50 -3.56 4.33
C GLU A 102 -18.46 -2.72 3.05
N GLU A 103 -17.27 -2.31 2.65
CA GLU A 103 -17.07 -1.50 1.45
C GLU A 103 -17.36 -2.28 0.16
N LYS A 104 -17.04 -3.59 0.15
CA LYS A 104 -17.48 -4.51 -0.91
C LYS A 104 -19.00 -4.58 -1.03
N LYS A 105 -19.70 -4.66 0.11
CA LYS A 105 -21.18 -4.71 0.16
C LYS A 105 -21.81 -3.39 -0.29
N ARG A 106 -21.15 -2.25 -0.06
CA ARG A 106 -21.60 -0.95 -0.57
C ARG A 106 -21.40 -0.85 -2.09
N ARG A 107 -20.20 -1.20 -2.59
CA ARG A 107 -19.93 -1.20 -4.05
C ARG A 107 -20.84 -2.15 -4.83
N SER A 108 -21.21 -3.31 -4.28
CA SER A 108 -22.15 -4.22 -4.95
C SER A 108 -23.56 -3.62 -5.05
N LYS A 109 -24.02 -2.95 -3.98
CA LYS A 109 -25.28 -2.19 -4.00
C LYS A 109 -25.22 -1.06 -5.01
N ASP A 110 -24.17 -0.24 -4.98
CA ASP A 110 -24.01 0.89 -5.91
C ASP A 110 -24.02 0.41 -7.37
N ARG A 111 -23.28 -0.66 -7.72
CA ARG A 111 -23.35 -1.24 -9.07
C ARG A 111 -24.76 -1.66 -9.46
N SER A 112 -25.51 -2.26 -8.54
CA SER A 112 -26.92 -2.62 -8.77
C SER A 112 -27.78 -1.38 -9.00
N TYR A 113 -27.59 -0.31 -8.21
CA TYR A 113 -28.29 0.97 -8.39
C TYR A 113 -27.97 1.63 -9.72
N TYR A 114 -26.70 1.72 -10.12
CA TYR A 114 -26.30 2.31 -11.41
C TYR A 114 -26.82 1.51 -12.60
N SER A 115 -26.84 0.17 -12.50
CA SER A 115 -27.42 -0.69 -13.54
C SER A 115 -28.93 -0.47 -13.68
N LEU A 116 -29.66 -0.39 -12.57
CA LEU A 116 -31.11 -0.11 -12.59
C LEU A 116 -31.39 1.31 -13.12
N CYS A 117 -30.60 2.30 -12.71
CA CYS A 117 -30.73 3.68 -13.16
C CYS A 117 -30.49 3.81 -14.68
N HIS A 118 -29.50 3.10 -15.21
CA HIS A 118 -29.24 3.06 -16.65
C HIS A 118 -30.39 2.43 -17.44
N ILE A 119 -30.96 1.31 -16.95
CA ILE A 119 -32.10 0.64 -17.57
C ILE A 119 -33.34 1.55 -17.56
N LEU A 120 -33.62 2.23 -16.43
CA LEU A 120 -34.74 3.17 -16.31
C LEU A 120 -34.59 4.36 -17.29
N SER A 121 -33.38 4.89 -17.44
CA SER A 121 -33.10 5.98 -18.38
C SER A 121 -33.35 5.58 -19.84
N ILE A 122 -33.05 4.34 -20.22
CA ILE A 122 -33.30 3.82 -21.57
C ILE A 122 -34.82 3.67 -21.82
N ILE A 123 -35.57 3.22 -20.82
CA ILE A 123 -37.03 3.06 -20.93
C ILE A 123 -37.72 4.42 -21.08
N GLN A 124 -37.22 5.48 -20.43
CA GLN A 124 -37.80 6.82 -20.53
C GLN A 124 -37.50 7.57 -21.83
N THR A 125 -36.58 7.07 -22.67
CA THR A 125 -36.22 7.67 -23.96
C THR A 125 -36.89 7.01 -25.17
N LEU A 126 -37.70 5.97 -24.95
CA LEU A 126 -38.54 5.29 -25.95
C LEU A 126 -40.01 5.74 -25.84
#